data_AF-A0AAW8F4P5-F1
#
_entry.id   AF-A0AAW8F4P5-F1
#
_cell.length_a   1.000
_cell.length_b   1.000
_cell.length_c   1.000
_cell.angle_alpha   90.00
_cell.angle_beta   90.00
_cell.angle_gamma   90.00
#
_symmetry.space_group_name_H-M   'P 1'
#
loop_
_entity.id
_entity.type
_entity.pdbx_description
1 polymer ?
#
loop_
_entity_poly.entity_id
_entity_poly.type
_entity_poly.pdbx_seq_one_letter_code
_entity_poly.pdbx_strand_id
1 'polypeptide(L)'
;MTSSPNSPAPAWVLQVTIWAAPAAAPQWKEQLNRLRPIASFDETTKTWQARLSALDLEGLNVLQALLDAASAHGTRVRLEPAPVPERWDGPVFTRGPDVAALLEAQADQGRPLGQLPMG
;
A
#
# COMPACT_ATOMS: atom_id res chain seq x y z
N MET A 1 16.30 18.32 23.98
CA MET A 1 17.08 17.85 22.81
C MET A 1 16.23 18.09 21.58
N THR A 2 16.59 19.08 20.78
CA THR A 2 15.89 19.47 19.54
C THR A 2 16.45 18.63 18.40
N SER A 3 15.65 17.71 17.85
CA SER A 3 16.06 16.88 16.72
C SER A 3 16.39 17.77 15.52
N SER A 4 17.59 17.58 14.97
CA SER A 4 18.05 18.29 13.77
C SER A 4 17.13 17.99 12.59
N PRO A 5 16.66 19.01 11.84
CA PRO A 5 15.79 18.82 10.67
C PRO A 5 16.49 18.15 9.45
N ASN A 6 17.74 17.69 9.62
CA ASN A 6 18.63 17.20 8.56
C ASN A 6 19.06 15.74 8.72
N SER A 7 18.45 14.96 9.62
CA SER A 7 18.65 13.51 9.60
C SER A 7 17.92 12.94 8.38
N PRO A 8 18.59 12.22 7.47
CA PRO A 8 17.90 11.51 6.41
C PRO A 8 16.88 10.59 7.07
N ALA A 9 15.61 10.66 6.63
CA ALA A 9 14.60 9.77 7.15
C ALA A 9 15.05 8.32 6.91
N PRO A 10 14.90 7.43 7.90
CA PRO A 10 15.31 6.05 7.74
C PRO A 10 14.61 5.44 6.52
N ALA A 11 15.36 4.70 5.70
CA ALA A 11 14.82 4.02 4.55
C ALA A 11 13.68 3.08 4.96
N TRP A 12 12.62 3.04 4.17
CA TRP A 12 11.41 2.27 4.47
C TRP A 12 10.77 1.73 3.20
N VAL A 13 9.91 0.73 3.36
CA VAL A 13 9.05 0.17 2.29
C VAL A 13 7.59 0.32 2.71
N LEU A 14 6.69 0.53 1.75
CA LEU A 14 5.26 0.61 2.04
C LEU A 14 4.73 -0.81 2.24
N GLN A 15 4.26 -1.10 3.45
CA GLN A 15 3.56 -2.33 3.75
C GLN A 15 2.06 -2.12 3.54
N VAL A 16 1.48 -2.97 2.70
CA VAL A 16 0.04 -3.04 2.45
C VAL A 16 -0.48 -4.30 3.13
N THR A 17 -1.42 -4.15 4.07
CA THR A 17 -2.07 -5.25 4.76
C THR A 17 -3.56 -5.24 4.43
N ILE A 18 -4.06 -6.39 3.96
CA ILE A 18 -5.48 -6.59 3.67
C ILE A 18 -5.99 -7.77 4.47
N TRP A 19 -7.15 -7.63 5.07
CA TRP A 19 -7.78 -8.73 5.78
C TRP A 19 -8.43 -9.69 4.79
N ALA A 20 -8.24 -10.98 5.02
CA ALA A 20 -8.90 -12.02 4.27
C ALA A 20 -10.42 -11.94 4.41
N ALA A 21 -11.14 -12.21 3.33
CA ALA A 21 -12.55 -12.57 3.43
C ALA A 21 -12.68 -13.89 4.24
N PRO A 22 -13.83 -14.14 4.89
CA PRO A 22 -14.06 -15.38 5.61
C PRO A 22 -13.83 -16.61 4.72
N ALA A 23 -13.04 -17.57 5.20
CA ALA A 23 -12.56 -18.73 4.41
C ALA A 23 -13.67 -19.66 3.86
N ALA A 24 -14.90 -19.55 4.39
CA ALA A 24 -16.04 -20.36 3.95
C ALA A 24 -16.74 -19.82 2.69
N ALA A 25 -16.41 -18.62 2.22
CA ALA A 25 -17.06 -18.00 1.07
C ALA A 25 -16.38 -18.43 -0.26
N PRO A 26 -17.12 -18.66 -1.36
CA PRO A 26 -16.52 -18.84 -2.70
C PRO A 26 -15.56 -17.71 -3.09
N GLN A 27 -15.86 -16.52 -2.56
CA GLN A 27 -15.07 -15.29 -2.62
C GLN A 27 -13.62 -15.45 -2.11
N TRP A 28 -13.39 -16.34 -1.13
CA TRP A 28 -12.04 -16.64 -0.63
C TRP A 28 -11.12 -17.20 -1.71
N LYS A 29 -11.64 -18.08 -2.57
CA LYS A 29 -10.85 -18.72 -3.64
C LYS A 29 -10.50 -17.74 -4.76
N GLU A 30 -11.43 -16.83 -5.07
CA GLU A 30 -11.20 -15.74 -6.02
C GLU A 30 -10.16 -14.75 -5.49
N GLN A 31 -10.31 -14.32 -4.23
CA GLN A 31 -9.33 -13.48 -3.55
C GLN A 31 -7.94 -14.13 -3.53
N LEU A 32 -7.86 -15.42 -3.22
CA LEU A 32 -6.61 -16.17 -3.18
C LEU A 32 -5.93 -16.21 -4.56
N ASN A 33 -6.67 -16.51 -5.63
CA ASN A 33 -6.11 -16.55 -6.98
C ASN A 33 -5.60 -15.18 -7.44
N ARG A 34 -6.29 -14.09 -7.05
CA ARG A 34 -5.91 -12.73 -7.43
C ARG A 34 -4.73 -12.19 -6.64
N LEU A 35 -4.64 -12.50 -5.34
CA LEU A 35 -3.64 -11.91 -4.45
C LEU A 35 -2.37 -12.73 -4.30
N ARG A 36 -2.42 -14.05 -4.44
CA ARG A 36 -1.24 -14.93 -4.36
C ARG A 36 -0.04 -14.52 -5.23
N PRO A 37 -0.20 -14.01 -6.48
CA PRO A 37 0.96 -13.62 -7.28
C PRO A 37 1.66 -12.34 -6.77
N ILE A 38 0.97 -11.51 -5.98
CA ILE A 38 1.43 -10.15 -5.63
C ILE A 38 1.52 -9.88 -4.13
N ALA A 39 1.03 -10.81 -3.30
CA ALA A 39 1.00 -10.70 -1.85
C ALA A 39 1.22 -12.07 -1.20
N SER A 40 1.84 -12.04 -0.02
CA SER A 40 1.99 -13.21 0.84
C SER A 40 0.82 -13.30 1.81
N PHE A 41 0.30 -14.51 2.01
CA PHE A 41 -0.75 -14.75 3.00
C PHE A 41 -0.14 -15.15 4.35
N ASP A 42 -0.54 -14.45 5.41
CA ASP A 42 -0.23 -14.78 6.79
C ASP A 42 -1.42 -15.55 7.39
N GLU A 43 -1.21 -16.85 7.64
CA GLU A 43 -2.24 -17.71 8.21
C GLU A 43 -2.57 -17.41 9.68
N THR A 44 -1.65 -16.80 10.42
CA THR A 44 -1.82 -16.46 11.84
C THR A 44 -2.75 -15.26 11.98
N THR A 45 -2.49 -14.19 11.22
CA THR A 45 -3.30 -12.96 11.29
C THR A 45 -4.48 -12.98 10.31
N LYS A 46 -4.56 -13.96 9.41
CA LYS A 46 -5.52 -14.03 8.30
C LYS A 46 -5.46 -12.77 7.42
N THR A 47 -4.24 -12.36 7.07
CA THR A 47 -4.00 -11.17 6.26
C THR A 47 -3.18 -11.47 5.01
N TRP A 48 -3.42 -10.70 3.96
CA TRP A 48 -2.55 -10.58 2.80
C TRP A 48 -1.61 -9.41 3.00
N GLN A 49 -0.33 -9.62 2.73
CA GLN A 49 0.71 -8.62 2.91
C GLN A 49 1.53 -8.46 1.64
N ALA A 50 1.67 -7.24 1.18
CA ALA A 50 2.58 -6.87 0.10
C ALA A 50 3.52 -5.74 0.57
N ARG A 51 4.73 -5.72 0.02
CA ARG A 51 5.71 -4.66 0.27
C ARG A 51 6.01 -3.98 -1.05
N LEU A 52 5.89 -2.66 -1.07
CA LEU A 52 6.18 -1.83 -2.23
C LEU A 52 7.43 -0.99 -1.92
N SER A 53 8.40 -1.03 -2.81
CA SER A 53 9.66 -0.29 -2.77
C SER A 53 9.58 1.08 -3.43
N ALA A 54 8.70 1.17 -4.42
CA ALA A 54 8.41 2.34 -5.22
C ALA A 54 6.94 2.28 -5.63
N LEU A 55 6.36 3.45 -5.88
CA LEU A 55 5.00 3.57 -6.45
C LEU A 55 5.15 3.86 -7.95
N ASP A 56 5.97 3.05 -8.62
CA ASP A 56 6.03 2.99 -10.07
C ASP A 56 4.80 2.27 -10.64
N LEU A 57 4.71 2.13 -11.96
CA LEU A 57 3.54 1.53 -12.61
C LEU A 57 3.24 0.11 -12.07
N GLU A 58 4.27 -0.68 -11.78
CA GLU A 58 4.10 -2.03 -11.24
C GLU A 58 3.60 -1.98 -9.79
N GLY A 59 4.22 -1.17 -8.94
CA GLY A 59 3.79 -0.98 -7.55
C GLY A 59 2.38 -0.42 -7.44
N LEU A 60 1.99 0.50 -8.33
CA LEU A 60 0.62 1.04 -8.41
C LEU A 60 -0.38 -0.03 -8.87
N ASN A 61 -0.04 -0.88 -9.83
CA ASN A 61 -0.89 -1.98 -10.26
C ASN A 61 -1.12 -2.99 -9.12
N VAL A 62 -0.06 -3.31 -8.37
CA VAL A 62 -0.16 -4.18 -7.18
C VAL A 62 -1.06 -3.53 -6.13
N LEU A 63 -0.85 -2.25 -5.82
CA LEU A 63 -1.67 -1.51 -4.85
C LEU A 63 -3.14 -1.46 -5.29
N GLN A 64 -3.42 -1.18 -6.55
CA GLN A 64 -4.79 -1.15 -7.08
C GLN A 64 -5.45 -2.53 -6.99
N ALA A 65 -4.76 -3.60 -7.39
CA ALA A 65 -5.29 -4.95 -7.31
C ALA A 65 -5.63 -5.37 -5.87
N LEU A 66 -4.80 -4.93 -4.91
CA LEU A 66 -5.02 -5.11 -3.48
C LEU A 66 -6.27 -4.34 -3.02
N LEU A 67 -6.36 -3.04 -3.32
CA LEU A 67 -7.52 -2.21 -2.95
C LEU A 67 -8.83 -2.72 -3.57
N ASP A 68 -8.82 -3.13 -4.83
CA ASP A 68 -9.96 -3.74 -5.52
C ASP A 68 -10.44 -5.00 -4.80
N ALA A 69 -9.51 -5.88 -4.42
CA ALA A 69 -9.84 -7.11 -3.72
C ALA A 69 -10.46 -6.82 -2.34
N ALA A 70 -9.94 -5.83 -1.62
CA ALA A 70 -10.52 -5.42 -0.35
C ALA A 70 -11.92 -4.81 -0.51
N SER A 71 -12.10 -3.95 -1.53
CA SER A 71 -13.40 -3.35 -1.85
C SER A 71 -14.45 -4.39 -2.24
N ALA A 72 -14.08 -5.39 -3.06
CA ALA A 72 -14.98 -6.45 -3.51
C ALA A 72 -15.52 -7.31 -2.35
N HIS A 73 -14.78 -7.39 -1.24
CA HIS A 73 -15.13 -8.23 -0.10
C HIS A 73 -15.44 -7.43 1.17
N GLY A 74 -15.47 -6.09 1.08
CA GLY A 74 -15.70 -5.20 2.23
C GLY A 74 -14.67 -5.39 3.36
N THR A 75 -13.45 -5.81 3.02
CA THR A 75 -12.41 -6.06 4.01
C THR A 75 -11.58 -4.81 4.26
N ARG A 76 -10.96 -4.76 5.45
CA ARG A 76 -10.13 -3.63 5.85
C ARG A 76 -8.83 -3.62 5.03
N VAL A 77 -8.32 -2.42 4.78
CA VAL A 77 -6.98 -2.17 4.26
C VAL A 77 -6.21 -1.32 5.25
N ARG A 78 -4.92 -1.61 5.43
CA ARG A 78 -3.99 -0.79 6.20
C ARG A 78 -2.73 -0.58 5.37
N LEU A 79 -2.32 0.68 5.28
CA LEU A 79 -1.09 1.13 4.63
C LEU A 79 -0.19 1.72 5.71
N GLU A 80 1.04 1.23 5.83
CA GLU A 80 1.99 1.75 6.82
C GLU A 80 3.43 1.70 6.31
N PRO A 81 4.28 2.65 6.72
CA PRO A 81 5.72 2.53 6.50
C PRO A 81 6.28 1.38 7.36
N ALA A 82 7.05 0.50 6.74
CA ALA A 82 7.70 -0.62 7.39
C ALA A 82 9.23 -0.58 7.19
N PRO A 83 10.02 -1.10 8.15
CA PRO A 83 11.46 -1.21 7.99
C PRO A 83 11.81 -2.09 6.79
N VAL A 84 12.91 -1.75 6.12
CA VAL A 84 13.43 -2.53 4.99
C VAL A 84 13.86 -3.92 5.49
N PRO A 85 13.36 -5.02 4.89
CA PRO A 85 13.78 -6.37 5.26
C PRO A 85 15.28 -6.62 5.01
N GLU A 86 15.90 -7.51 5.79
CA GLU A 86 17.34 -7.82 5.67
C GLU A 86 17.77 -8.34 4.29
N ARG A 87 16.85 -8.94 3.52
CA ARG A 87 17.10 -9.49 2.17
C ARG A 87 16.42 -8.69 1.07
N TRP A 88 16.26 -7.38 1.26
CA TRP A 88 15.61 -6.51 0.28
C TRP A 88 16.62 -5.96 -0.72
N ASP A 89 16.48 -6.36 -1.98
CA ASP A 89 17.33 -5.89 -3.08
C ASP A 89 16.66 -4.81 -3.96
N GLY A 90 15.43 -4.40 -3.61
CA GLY A 90 14.65 -3.41 -4.35
C GLY A 90 14.88 -1.96 -3.91
N PRO A 91 14.29 -0.99 -4.62
CA PRO A 91 14.32 0.41 -4.20
C PRO A 91 13.70 0.61 -2.80
N VAL A 92 13.92 1.77 -2.20
CA VAL A 92 13.37 2.09 -0.88
C VAL A 92 12.91 3.55 -0.85
N PHE A 93 11.88 3.83 -0.08
CA PHE A 93 11.49 5.20 0.20
C PHE A 93 12.49 5.80 1.18
N THR A 94 12.99 6.99 0.87
CA THR A 94 13.94 7.72 1.73
C THR A 94 13.37 9.05 2.24
N ARG A 95 12.15 9.43 1.80
CA ARG A 95 11.47 10.67 2.18
C ARG A 95 9.95 10.45 2.26
N GLY A 96 9.33 10.94 3.34
CA GLY A 96 7.87 11.00 3.49
C GLY A 96 7.09 11.79 2.40
N PRO A 97 7.63 12.89 1.81
CA PRO A 97 6.90 13.65 0.78
C PRO A 97 6.59 12.88 -0.51
N ASP A 98 7.26 11.78 -0.84
CA ASP A 98 6.99 11.04 -2.08
C ASP A 98 5.62 10.34 -2.05
N VAL A 99 5.18 9.90 -0.87
CA VAL A 99 3.86 9.29 -0.69
C VAL A 99 2.78 10.33 -0.41
N ALA A 100 3.12 11.45 0.25
CA ALA A 100 2.21 12.58 0.40
C ALA A 100 1.88 13.21 -0.96
N ALA A 101 2.89 13.43 -1.82
CA ALA A 101 2.70 13.94 -3.17
C ALA A 101 1.87 12.99 -4.04
N LEU A 102 2.01 11.67 -3.86
CA LEU A 102 1.17 10.70 -4.55
C LEU A 102 -0.29 10.73 -4.03
N LEU A 103 -0.50 10.80 -2.72
CA LEU A 103 -1.84 10.90 -2.13
C LEU A 103 -2.53 12.22 -2.51
N GLU A 104 -1.79 13.33 -2.57
CA GLU A 104 -2.27 14.62 -3.06
C GLU A 104 -2.61 14.55 -4.55
N ALA A 105 -1.73 13.99 -5.39
CA ALA A 105 -2.00 13.82 -6.82
C ALA A 105 -3.21 12.91 -7.10
N GLN A 106 -3.41 11.86 -6.29
CA GLN A 106 -4.60 10.99 -6.38
C GLN A 106 -5.86 11.69 -5.89
N ALA A 107 -5.77 12.48 -4.81
CA ALA A 107 -6.88 13.32 -4.35
C ALA A 107 -7.30 14.36 -5.41
N ASP A 108 -6.33 14.89 -6.16
CA ASP A 108 -6.59 15.80 -7.29
C ASP A 108 -7.16 15.08 -8.53
N GLN A 109 -6.83 13.81 -8.77
CA GLN A 109 -7.42 13.02 -9.86
C GLN A 109 -8.91 12.68 -9.65
N GLY A 110 -9.38 12.69 -8.40
CA GLY A 110 -10.81 12.58 -8.07
C GLY A 110 -11.57 13.92 -8.17
N ARG A 111 -10.88 15.02 -8.47
CA ARG A 111 -11.47 16.35 -8.52
C ARG A 111 -12.08 16.59 -9.90
N PRO A 112 -13.38 16.89 -10.02
CA PRO A 112 -13.95 17.29 -11.30
C PRO A 112 -13.22 18.54 -11.81
N LEU A 113 -12.76 18.50 -13.07
CA LEU A 113 -12.13 19.62 -13.77
C LEU A 113 -13.00 20.89 -13.60
N GLY A 114 -12.56 21.83 -12.76
CA GLY A 114 -13.25 23.12 -12.57
C GLY A 114 -13.25 23.73 -11.18
N GLN A 115 -12.80 23.06 -10.11
CA GLN A 115 -12.70 23.70 -8.79
C GLN A 115 -11.31 24.26 -8.50
N LEU A 116 -11.22 25.60 -8.43
CA LEU A 116 -10.04 26.32 -7.96
C LEU A 116 -9.85 26.12 -6.45
N PRO A 117 -8.61 26.11 -5.94
CA PRO A 117 -8.32 26.00 -4.52
C PRO A 117 -8.88 27.22 -3.77
N MET A 118 -9.74 26.99 -2.77
CA MET A 118 -10.03 28.01 -1.76
C MET A 118 -8.84 28.04 -0.80
N GLY A 119 -8.23 29.22 -0.67
CA GLY A 119 -7.02 29.46 0.11
C GLY A 119 -7.20 29.45 1.63
#